data_AF-A0A3A0GD25-F1
#
_entry.id   AF-A0A3A0GD25-F1
#
_cell.length_a   1.000
_cell.length_b   1.000
_cell.length_c   1.000
_cell.angle_alpha   90.00
_cell.angle_beta   90.00
_cell.angle_gamma   90.00
#
_symmetry.space_group_name_H-M   'P 1'
#
loop_
_entity.id
_entity.type
_entity.pdbx_description
1 polymer ?
#
loop_
_entity_poly.entity_id
_entity_poly.type
_entity_poly.pdbx_seq_one_letter_code
_entity_poly.pdbx_strand_id
1 'polypeptide(L)'
;MTERANKRIDTALWNGADLIEIDVAMIEGTLWATHDDGLAAGTSRPLLHDLLTNDRLRAASAMLFLEVKESDADPVAFAAQLARALAVFPEYAVEGRPLFLRAFNQARRYLDALQSEIARGPLAGHVRYHVLFAASESEHLTHLHELIMALPRSGYTGVELDFRSPNLPTSLALARSLGLMTGVGTLPDSSAFGEVFVAAMREEVDQMTVDYRVDQVRRVIEDRNTVAHASAENVVGSTLVVQQYLDAPVEQRIELGLAGDAAWPGTPNAWFGAEPGVLFGPWLRYPPDGRRALTLSDVDARPNEGFLVSAVVHFGGALSSMAPGQTKAIVNKSENAGFALELYRPAVGAAVVRFGVRQAGGSNYTIHSYPIGGAGSGQGPCAARFTAPLHDDETYRLTGAYDGAGGVFLFIDNRCPDVARPSITGGVAPNDVPIMVGADPPPAAARFFFDGYVQSVDVQWWGNHEVPGDRGNGTYTAPLPVVRYLPIAMPGDHS
;
A
#
# COMPACT_ATOMS: atom_id res chain seq x y z
N MET A 1 2.45 -31.03 13.28
CA MET A 1 2.23 -29.58 13.08
C MET A 1 3.50 -28.87 12.66
N THR A 2 4.64 -29.12 13.31
CA THR A 2 5.98 -28.67 12.84
C THR A 2 6.22 -28.98 11.36
N GLU A 3 6.00 -30.21 10.90
CA GLU A 3 6.16 -30.58 9.48
C GLU A 3 5.28 -29.72 8.54
N ARG A 4 4.02 -29.46 8.94
CA ARG A 4 3.09 -28.62 8.17
C ARG A 4 3.57 -27.16 8.11
N ALA A 5 4.05 -26.62 9.22
CA ALA A 5 4.59 -25.27 9.30
C ALA A 5 5.89 -25.15 8.48
N ASN A 6 6.81 -26.11 8.60
CA ASN A 6 8.03 -26.16 7.80
C ASN A 6 7.71 -26.26 6.31
N LYS A 7 6.73 -27.09 5.90
CA LYS A 7 6.29 -27.14 4.50
C LYS A 7 5.76 -25.79 4.00
N ARG A 8 5.09 -25.00 4.85
CA ARG A 8 4.61 -23.66 4.49
C ARG A 8 5.78 -22.68 4.30
N ILE A 9 6.72 -22.66 5.24
CA ILE A 9 7.95 -21.86 5.14
C ILE A 9 8.69 -22.21 3.85
N ASP A 10 8.90 -23.51 3.61
CA ASP A 10 9.57 -24.02 2.41
C ASP A 10 8.86 -23.60 1.12
N THR A 11 7.53 -23.56 1.12
CA THR A 11 6.72 -23.14 -0.04
C THR A 11 6.83 -21.64 -0.26
N ALA A 12 6.77 -20.83 0.80
CA ALA A 12 6.94 -19.39 0.70
C ALA A 12 8.34 -19.03 0.15
N LEU A 13 9.40 -19.64 0.70
CA LEU A 13 10.77 -19.46 0.23
C LEU A 13 10.94 -19.90 -1.22
N TRP A 14 10.38 -21.07 -1.59
CA TRP A 14 10.41 -21.55 -2.97
C TRP A 14 9.75 -20.59 -3.95
N ASN A 15 8.69 -19.91 -3.52
CA ASN A 15 7.97 -18.92 -4.32
C ASN A 15 8.63 -17.52 -4.31
N GLY A 16 9.77 -17.34 -3.64
CA GLY A 16 10.54 -16.10 -3.66
C GLY A 16 10.28 -15.18 -2.46
N ALA A 17 9.94 -15.74 -1.30
CA ALA A 17 9.77 -14.95 -0.09
C ALA A 17 11.05 -14.22 0.36
N ASP A 18 11.03 -12.88 0.46
CA ASP A 18 12.13 -12.08 1.02
C ASP A 18 12.09 -12.00 2.55
N LEU A 19 10.95 -12.34 3.15
CA LEU A 19 10.75 -12.39 4.59
C LEU A 19 9.81 -13.53 4.97
N ILE A 20 9.97 -14.05 6.19
CA ILE A 20 9.08 -15.05 6.80
C ILE A 20 8.64 -14.52 8.16
N GLU A 21 7.33 -14.42 8.35
CA GLU A 21 6.71 -14.05 9.62
C GLU A 21 6.30 -15.30 10.40
N ILE A 22 6.56 -15.27 11.71
CA ILE A 22 6.18 -16.30 12.67
C ILE A 22 5.70 -15.64 13.96
N ASP A 23 4.43 -15.86 14.30
CA ASP A 23 3.90 -15.48 15.60
C ASP A 23 4.55 -16.29 16.72
N VAL A 24 4.92 -15.65 17.83
CA VAL A 24 5.53 -16.26 19.01
C VAL A 24 4.76 -15.89 20.28
N ALA A 25 4.45 -16.91 21.07
CA ALA A 25 3.92 -16.76 22.42
C ALA A 25 4.65 -17.69 23.38
N MET A 26 4.77 -17.27 24.65
CA MET A 26 5.15 -18.19 25.72
C MET A 26 3.92 -18.65 26.47
N ILE A 27 3.87 -19.96 26.70
CA ILE A 27 2.74 -20.66 27.29
C ILE A 27 3.31 -21.75 28.18
N GLU A 28 3.01 -21.67 29.47
CA GLU A 28 3.52 -22.58 30.51
C GLU A 28 5.06 -22.68 30.48
N GLY A 29 5.74 -21.54 30.28
CA GLY A 29 7.20 -21.46 30.22
C GLY A 29 7.83 -22.06 28.96
N THR A 30 7.04 -22.34 27.92
CA THR A 30 7.52 -22.87 26.63
C THR A 30 7.23 -21.89 25.50
N LEU A 31 8.20 -21.66 24.61
CA LEU A 31 8.04 -20.81 23.43
C LEU A 31 7.42 -21.60 22.27
N TRP A 32 6.24 -21.18 21.87
CA TRP A 32 5.48 -21.77 20.77
C TRP A 32 5.40 -20.81 19.60
N ALA A 33 5.37 -21.36 18.38
CA ALA A 33 4.98 -20.61 17.20
C ALA A 33 3.46 -20.71 17.01
N THR A 34 2.72 -19.64 17.30
CA THR A 34 1.25 -19.66 17.39
C THR A 34 0.63 -18.29 17.21
N HIS A 35 -0.39 -18.21 16.36
CA HIS A 35 -1.20 -16.99 16.15
C HIS A 35 -2.22 -16.76 17.27
N ASP A 36 -2.63 -17.82 18.00
CA ASP A 36 -3.67 -17.70 19.03
C ASP A 36 -3.22 -16.86 20.22
N ASP A 37 -3.98 -15.81 20.53
CA ASP A 37 -3.88 -15.05 21.77
C ASP A 37 -4.42 -15.89 22.93
N GLY A 38 -3.52 -16.55 23.67
CA GLY A 38 -3.82 -17.14 24.97
C GLY A 38 -3.87 -18.66 25.07
N LEU A 39 -4.02 -19.09 26.33
CA LEU A 39 -4.00 -20.45 26.86
C LEU A 39 -5.17 -21.35 26.41
N ALA A 40 -5.91 -21.00 25.34
CA ALA A 40 -7.01 -21.83 24.84
C ALA A 40 -6.46 -23.21 24.45
N ALA A 41 -6.61 -24.15 25.39
CA ALA A 41 -6.03 -25.47 25.38
C ALA A 41 -6.76 -26.32 24.32
N GLY A 42 -6.21 -26.33 23.11
CA GLY A 42 -6.76 -27.13 22.03
C GLY A 42 -5.84 -27.21 20.82
N THR A 43 -5.10 -28.32 20.75
CA THR A 43 -4.35 -28.86 19.59
C THR A 43 -2.93 -28.32 19.32
N SER A 44 -2.06 -29.26 18.92
CA SER A 44 -0.61 -29.17 18.78
C SER A 44 -0.08 -27.88 18.13
N ARG A 45 0.68 -27.09 18.90
CA ARG A 45 1.46 -25.95 18.39
C ARG A 45 2.88 -26.43 18.04
N PRO A 46 3.52 -25.95 16.97
CA PRO A 46 4.94 -26.18 16.75
C PRO A 46 5.78 -25.43 17.80
N LEU A 47 6.81 -26.06 18.33
CA LEU A 47 7.81 -25.36 19.14
C LEU A 47 8.53 -24.35 18.24
N LEU A 48 8.80 -23.14 18.76
CA LEU A 48 9.56 -22.15 18.00
C LEU A 48 10.92 -22.71 17.58
N HIS A 49 11.61 -23.40 18.50
CA HIS A 49 12.90 -24.04 18.24
C HIS A 49 12.85 -24.98 17.03
N ASP A 50 11.80 -25.79 16.90
CA ASP A 50 11.68 -26.75 15.80
C ASP A 50 11.49 -26.07 14.44
N LEU A 51 10.88 -24.87 14.40
CA LEU A 51 10.78 -24.10 13.16
C LEU A 51 12.11 -23.41 12.82
N LEU A 52 12.81 -22.90 13.83
CA LEU A 52 14.12 -22.25 13.65
C LEU A 52 15.22 -23.23 13.20
N THR A 53 15.04 -24.54 13.41
CA THR A 53 15.93 -25.59 12.88
C THR A 53 15.66 -25.96 11.41
N ASN A 54 14.67 -25.36 10.74
CA ASN A 54 14.41 -25.61 9.33
C ASN A 54 15.62 -25.23 8.45
N ASP A 55 16.23 -26.22 7.79
CA ASP A 55 17.45 -26.02 6.98
C ASP A 55 17.26 -25.01 5.84
N ARG A 56 16.09 -24.98 5.19
CA ARG A 56 15.82 -24.01 4.10
C ARG A 56 15.70 -22.60 4.64
N LEU A 57 15.03 -22.42 5.78
CA LEU A 57 14.90 -21.12 6.43
C LEU A 57 16.27 -20.59 6.88
N ARG A 58 17.10 -21.44 7.48
CA ARG A 58 18.47 -21.11 7.91
C ARG A 58 19.34 -20.69 6.73
N ALA A 59 19.27 -21.43 5.62
CA ALA A 59 20.06 -21.18 4.42
C ALA A 59 19.55 -20.03 3.54
N ALA A 60 18.29 -19.61 3.69
CA ALA A 60 17.71 -18.53 2.90
C ALA A 60 18.26 -17.15 3.31
N SER A 61 18.27 -16.20 2.38
CA SER A 61 18.51 -14.78 2.68
C SER A 61 17.28 -14.06 3.24
N ALA A 62 16.14 -14.75 3.35
CA ALA A 62 14.90 -14.16 3.82
C ALA A 62 15.04 -13.66 5.27
N MET A 63 14.55 -12.45 5.53
CA MET A 63 14.52 -11.87 6.87
C MET A 63 13.50 -12.60 7.74
N LEU A 64 13.80 -12.77 9.02
CA LEU A 64 12.88 -13.40 9.97
C LEU A 64 12.14 -12.31 10.75
N PHE A 65 10.82 -12.37 10.72
CA PHE A 65 9.92 -11.50 11.47
C PHE A 65 9.26 -12.35 12.55
N LEU A 66 9.46 -11.99 13.81
CA LEU A 66 8.81 -12.66 14.94
C LEU A 66 7.81 -11.73 15.59
N GLU A 67 6.53 -12.08 15.45
CA GLU A 67 5.43 -11.32 16.06
C GLU A 67 5.15 -11.82 17.47
N VAL A 68 5.47 -11.01 18.47
CA VAL A 68 5.21 -11.30 19.88
C VAL A 68 3.72 -11.10 20.16
N LYS A 69 3.05 -12.20 20.49
CA LYS A 69 1.67 -12.22 21.00
C LYS A 69 1.65 -11.98 22.51
N GLU A 70 0.46 -11.71 23.03
CA GLU A 70 0.28 -11.74 24.48
C GLU A 70 0.58 -13.14 25.03
N SER A 71 1.27 -13.17 26.16
CA SER A 71 1.79 -14.38 26.79
C SER A 71 1.34 -14.48 28.24
N ASP A 72 1.29 -15.69 28.79
CA ASP A 72 1.06 -15.91 30.22
C ASP A 72 2.26 -15.53 31.11
N ALA A 73 3.42 -15.30 30.49
CA ALA A 73 4.64 -14.88 31.16
C ALA A 73 4.71 -13.37 31.38
N ASP A 74 5.36 -12.97 32.48
CA ASP A 74 5.82 -11.60 32.68
C ASP A 74 6.80 -11.18 31.55
N PRO A 75 6.74 -9.93 31.06
CA PRO A 75 7.60 -9.46 29.96
C PRO A 75 9.10 -9.71 30.12
N VAL A 76 9.65 -9.60 31.35
CA VAL A 76 11.09 -9.82 31.58
C VAL A 76 11.45 -11.29 31.44
N ALA A 77 10.62 -12.19 32.00
CA ALA A 77 10.81 -13.63 31.87
C ALA A 77 10.69 -14.07 30.41
N PHE A 78 9.72 -13.50 29.68
CA PHE A 78 9.54 -13.70 28.25
C PHE A 78 10.78 -13.32 27.47
N ALA A 79 11.24 -12.08 27.65
CA ALA A 79 12.39 -11.53 26.94
C ALA A 79 13.66 -12.37 27.17
N ALA A 80 13.93 -12.74 28.42
CA ALA A 80 15.09 -13.55 28.78
C ALA A 80 15.08 -14.93 28.10
N GLN A 81 13.92 -15.58 28.02
CA GLN A 81 13.82 -16.89 27.38
C GLN A 81 13.90 -16.80 25.86
N LEU A 82 13.22 -15.84 25.24
CA LEU A 82 13.28 -15.66 23.79
C LEU A 82 14.68 -15.24 23.34
N ALA A 83 15.32 -14.30 24.04
CA ALA A 83 16.70 -13.90 23.73
C ALA A 83 17.68 -15.09 23.81
N ARG A 84 17.55 -15.95 24.84
CA ARG A 84 18.35 -17.18 24.93
C ARG A 84 18.06 -18.16 23.78
N ALA A 85 16.80 -18.33 23.40
CA ALA A 85 16.42 -19.22 22.30
C ALA A 85 16.99 -18.72 20.96
N LEU A 86 16.91 -17.41 20.70
CA LEU A 86 17.43 -16.79 19.49
C LEU A 86 18.95 -16.81 19.42
N ALA A 87 19.64 -16.69 20.56
CA ALA A 87 21.11 -16.75 20.61
C ALA A 87 21.68 -18.12 20.17
N VAL A 88 20.87 -19.18 20.13
CA VAL A 88 21.25 -20.49 19.58
C VAL A 88 21.30 -20.47 18.04
N PHE A 89 20.61 -19.52 17.40
CA PHE A 89 20.49 -19.40 15.96
C PHE A 89 20.97 -18.02 15.46
N PRO A 90 22.27 -17.67 15.68
CA PRO A 90 22.80 -16.35 15.32
C PRO A 90 22.69 -16.03 13.83
N GLU A 91 22.57 -17.02 12.94
CA GLU A 91 22.42 -16.86 11.49
C GLU A 91 21.17 -16.08 11.06
N TYR A 92 20.17 -15.91 11.93
CA TYR A 92 18.98 -15.09 11.68
C TYR A 92 19.17 -13.60 12.01
N ALA A 93 20.26 -13.25 12.69
CA ALA A 93 20.55 -11.90 13.15
C ALA A 93 22.02 -11.58 12.84
N VAL A 94 22.30 -11.34 11.57
CA VAL A 94 23.64 -11.00 11.07
C VAL A 94 23.61 -9.72 10.25
N GLU A 95 24.78 -9.19 9.94
CA GLU A 95 24.91 -8.04 9.03
C GLU A 95 24.25 -8.34 7.68
N GLY A 96 23.41 -7.41 7.20
CA GLY A 96 22.62 -7.59 5.97
C GLY A 96 21.39 -8.50 6.09
N ARG A 97 21.18 -9.18 7.23
CA ARG A 97 19.97 -9.97 7.52
C ARG A 97 19.54 -9.74 8.98
N PRO A 98 18.96 -8.56 9.29
CA PRO A 98 18.48 -8.30 10.63
C PRO A 98 17.28 -9.17 10.98
N LEU A 99 17.18 -9.51 12.27
CA LEU A 99 15.99 -10.13 12.87
C LEU A 99 15.00 -9.02 13.26
N PHE A 100 13.74 -9.18 12.90
CA PHE A 100 12.68 -8.24 13.27
C PHE A 100 11.86 -8.82 14.41
N LEU A 101 11.81 -8.10 15.53
CA LEU A 101 10.91 -8.39 16.63
C LEU A 101 9.80 -7.36 16.59
N ARG A 102 8.56 -7.84 16.46
CA ARG A 102 7.41 -6.97 16.26
C ARG A 102 6.27 -7.38 17.20
N ALA A 103 5.40 -6.46 17.56
CA ALA A 103 4.22 -6.73 18.39
C ALA A 103 3.17 -5.64 18.18
N PHE A 104 1.90 -5.99 18.35
CA PHE A 104 0.85 -4.99 18.47
C PHE A 104 1.16 -4.02 19.61
N ASN A 105 0.77 -2.76 19.46
CA ASN A 105 1.01 -1.71 20.44
C ASN A 105 0.51 -2.09 21.87
N GLN A 106 -0.58 -2.85 21.98
CA GLN A 106 -1.06 -3.41 23.26
C GLN A 106 -0.05 -4.36 23.95
N ALA A 107 0.75 -5.09 23.16
CA ALA A 107 1.79 -6.02 23.62
C ALA A 107 3.19 -5.38 23.65
N ARG A 108 3.32 -4.08 23.40
CA ARG A 108 4.59 -3.34 23.31
C ARG A 108 5.51 -3.52 24.53
N ARG A 109 4.93 -3.73 25.73
CA ARG A 109 5.68 -4.03 26.97
C ARG A 109 6.66 -5.20 26.83
N TYR A 110 6.35 -6.19 25.98
CA TYR A 110 7.26 -7.32 25.71
C TYR A 110 8.43 -6.91 24.82
N LEU A 111 8.22 -6.01 23.85
CA LEU A 111 9.28 -5.46 23.02
C LEU A 111 10.24 -4.58 23.83
N ASP A 112 9.73 -3.75 24.75
CA ASP A 112 10.56 -2.93 25.64
C ASP A 112 11.49 -3.82 26.51
N ALA A 113 10.96 -4.95 27.02
CA ALA A 113 11.74 -5.94 27.76
C ALA A 113 12.78 -6.64 26.86
N LEU A 114 12.41 -7.01 25.63
CA LEU A 114 13.32 -7.61 24.64
C LEU A 114 14.46 -6.68 24.23
N GLN A 115 14.18 -5.39 24.02
CA GLN A 115 15.21 -4.39 23.76
C GLN A 115 16.24 -4.36 24.89
N SER A 116 15.76 -4.31 26.14
CA SER A 116 16.61 -4.26 27.33
C SER A 116 17.49 -5.52 27.49
N GLU A 117 16.94 -6.69 27.17
CA GLU A 117 17.65 -7.97 27.28
C GLU A 117 18.65 -8.17 26.13
N ILE A 118 18.22 -7.96 24.88
CA ILE A 118 19.03 -8.18 23.68
C ILE A 118 20.20 -7.19 23.57
N ALA A 119 20.01 -5.94 24.02
CA ALA A 119 21.06 -4.91 23.99
C ALA A 119 22.33 -5.31 24.78
N ARG A 120 22.25 -6.30 25.67
CA ARG A 120 23.37 -6.82 26.47
C ARG A 120 23.96 -8.12 25.93
N GLY A 121 23.38 -8.68 24.88
CA GLY A 121 23.67 -10.01 24.37
C GLY A 121 24.37 -10.03 23.01
N PRO A 122 24.66 -11.22 22.47
CA PRO A 122 25.35 -11.39 21.19
C PRO A 122 24.52 -10.94 19.97
N LEU A 123 23.22 -10.72 20.14
CA LEU A 123 22.32 -10.26 19.08
C LEU A 123 22.24 -8.72 19.00
N ALA A 124 22.93 -8.01 19.90
CA ALA A 124 22.93 -6.55 19.92
C ALA A 124 23.36 -5.96 18.56
N GLY A 125 22.63 -4.97 18.06
CA GLY A 125 22.89 -4.33 16.77
C GLY A 125 22.28 -5.05 15.55
N HIS A 126 21.95 -6.33 15.66
CA HIS A 126 21.38 -7.14 14.56
C HIS A 126 19.86 -7.34 14.64
N VAL A 127 19.22 -6.72 15.64
CA VAL A 127 17.77 -6.79 15.83
C VAL A 127 17.12 -5.43 15.52
N ARG A 128 15.94 -5.48 14.93
CA ARG A 128 15.07 -4.34 14.61
C ARG A 128 13.73 -4.52 15.33
N TYR A 129 13.13 -3.42 15.77
CA TYR A 129 11.93 -3.45 16.61
C TYR A 129 10.80 -2.68 15.96
N HIS A 130 9.70 -3.36 15.64
CA HIS A 130 8.55 -2.76 14.98
C HIS A 130 7.31 -2.78 15.88
N VAL A 131 6.49 -1.73 15.81
CA VAL A 131 5.17 -1.71 16.45
C VAL A 131 4.10 -1.89 15.39
N LEU A 132 3.19 -2.84 15.61
CA LEU A 132 2.00 -3.02 14.79
C LEU A 132 0.84 -2.21 15.38
N PHE A 133 0.08 -1.54 14.52
CA PHE A 133 -1.18 -0.90 14.91
C PHE A 133 -2.35 -1.57 14.20
N ALA A 134 -3.35 -1.97 14.98
CA ALA A 134 -4.59 -2.52 14.44
C ALA A 134 -5.41 -1.44 13.72
N ALA A 135 -6.31 -1.88 12.83
CA ALA A 135 -7.23 -0.97 12.14
C ALA A 135 -8.03 -0.09 13.13
N SER A 136 -8.45 -0.65 14.28
CA SER A 136 -9.20 0.09 15.31
C SER A 136 -8.38 1.20 15.98
N GLU A 137 -7.06 1.00 16.17
CA GLU A 137 -6.19 2.06 16.72
C GLU A 137 -5.98 3.19 15.70
N SER A 138 -6.17 2.88 14.41
CA SER A 138 -6.01 3.83 13.31
C SER A 138 -7.24 4.71 13.09
N GLU A 139 -8.41 4.38 13.68
CA GLU A 139 -9.63 5.19 13.58
C GLU A 139 -9.47 6.59 14.21
N HIS A 140 -8.54 6.74 15.16
CA HIS A 140 -8.23 8.02 15.80
C HIS A 140 -6.88 8.56 15.33
N LEU A 141 -6.85 9.15 14.14
CA LEU A 141 -5.62 9.53 13.44
C LEU A 141 -4.64 10.37 14.28
N THR A 142 -5.13 11.37 15.01
CA THR A 142 -4.29 12.21 15.89
C THR A 142 -3.58 11.38 16.94
N HIS A 143 -4.31 10.45 17.58
CA HIS A 143 -3.73 9.58 18.61
C HIS A 143 -2.71 8.60 18.01
N LEU A 144 -3.03 8.01 16.85
CA LEU A 144 -2.09 7.16 16.12
C LEU A 144 -0.79 7.92 15.79
N HIS A 145 -0.89 9.17 15.31
CA HIS A 145 0.27 9.99 14.98
C HIS A 145 1.11 10.33 16.21
N GLU A 146 0.49 10.62 17.36
CA GLU A 146 1.20 10.81 18.62
C GLU A 146 2.01 9.56 19.01
N LEU A 147 1.41 8.38 18.87
CA LEU A 147 2.08 7.11 19.14
C LEU A 147 3.27 6.89 18.21
N ILE A 148 3.10 7.11 16.89
CA ILE A 148 4.16 6.96 15.89
C ILE A 148 5.31 7.93 16.16
N MET A 149 5.03 9.20 16.46
CA MET A 149 6.05 10.21 16.76
C MET A 149 6.91 9.87 17.99
N ALA A 150 6.39 9.09 18.93
CA ALA A 150 7.13 8.68 20.12
C ALA A 150 8.09 7.50 19.86
N LEU A 151 7.88 6.71 18.80
CA LEU A 151 8.61 5.45 18.56
C LEU A 151 10.14 5.60 18.43
N PRO A 152 10.69 6.55 17.64
CA PRO A 152 12.14 6.65 17.45
C PRO A 152 12.88 6.93 18.76
N ARG A 153 12.29 7.76 19.65
CA ARG A 153 12.87 8.08 20.96
C ARG A 153 12.92 6.89 21.91
N SER A 154 12.11 5.88 21.65
CA SER A 154 12.07 4.62 22.40
C SER A 154 12.86 3.50 21.70
N GLY A 155 13.70 3.80 20.70
CA GLY A 155 14.56 2.80 20.06
C GLY A 155 13.86 1.87 19.07
N TYR A 156 12.62 2.17 18.69
CA TYR A 156 11.91 1.43 17.65
C TYR A 156 12.39 1.87 16.27
N THR A 157 12.41 0.93 15.33
CA THR A 157 12.97 1.10 13.99
C THR A 157 11.93 1.02 12.89
N GLY A 158 10.68 0.67 13.21
CA GLY A 158 9.62 0.61 12.22
C GLY A 158 8.22 0.59 12.82
N VAL A 159 7.25 0.78 11.92
CA VAL A 159 5.82 0.68 12.18
C VAL A 159 5.17 -0.19 11.11
N GLU A 160 4.17 -0.96 11.51
CA GLU A 160 3.35 -1.74 10.59
C GLU A 160 1.87 -1.43 10.83
N LEU A 161 1.13 -1.20 9.76
CA LEU A 161 -0.26 -0.78 9.82
C LEU A 161 -1.17 -1.82 9.17
N ASP A 162 -2.41 -1.92 9.64
CA ASP A 162 -3.42 -2.72 8.96
C ASP A 162 -3.69 -2.14 7.56
N PHE A 163 -3.83 -2.99 6.54
CA PHE A 163 -4.08 -2.53 5.17
C PHE A 163 -5.38 -1.72 5.01
N ARG A 164 -6.31 -1.87 5.97
CA ARG A 164 -7.60 -1.17 6.06
C ARG A 164 -7.54 0.07 6.93
N SER A 165 -6.38 0.40 7.52
CA SER A 165 -6.24 1.59 8.35
C SER A 165 -6.71 2.82 7.57
N PRO A 166 -7.64 3.63 8.12
CA PRO A 166 -8.05 4.86 7.47
C PRO A 166 -6.86 5.82 7.38
N ASN A 167 -6.81 6.62 6.32
CA ASN A 167 -5.69 7.53 6.05
C ASN A 167 -4.31 6.84 6.07
N LEU A 168 -4.24 5.56 5.67
CA LEU A 168 -2.99 4.77 5.66
C LEU A 168 -1.79 5.52 5.02
N PRO A 169 -1.91 6.14 3.83
CA PRO A 169 -0.78 6.85 3.22
C PRO A 169 -0.19 7.95 4.12
N THR A 170 -1.06 8.71 4.80
CA THR A 170 -0.65 9.79 5.71
C THR A 170 0.18 9.26 6.88
N SER A 171 -0.23 8.15 7.48
CA SER A 171 0.49 7.53 8.60
C SER A 171 1.83 6.92 8.16
N LEU A 172 1.89 6.36 6.94
CA LEU A 172 3.13 5.85 6.35
C LEU A 172 4.11 7.00 6.04
N ALA A 173 3.62 8.11 5.47
CA ALA A 173 4.42 9.32 5.23
C ALA A 173 5.01 9.89 6.53
N LEU A 174 4.21 9.95 7.60
CA LEU A 174 4.69 10.34 8.93
C LEU A 174 5.82 9.42 9.40
N ALA A 175 5.62 8.11 9.34
CA ALA A 175 6.62 7.14 9.78
C ALA A 175 7.94 7.27 9.00
N ARG A 176 7.88 7.37 7.67
CA ARG A 176 9.06 7.58 6.82
C ARG A 176 9.80 8.86 7.18
N SER A 177 9.07 9.95 7.43
CA SER A 177 9.69 11.24 7.82
C SER A 177 10.47 11.17 9.14
N LEU A 178 10.17 10.19 9.98
CA LEU A 178 10.86 9.91 11.25
C LEU A 178 12.01 8.92 11.09
N GLY A 179 12.30 8.45 9.87
CA GLY A 179 13.30 7.41 9.60
C GLY A 179 12.88 6.01 10.06
N LEU A 180 11.57 5.77 10.26
CA LEU A 180 11.04 4.45 10.58
C LEU A 180 10.80 3.66 9.30
N MET A 181 11.11 2.37 9.35
CA MET A 181 10.65 1.41 8.35
C MET A 181 9.13 1.29 8.40
N THR A 182 8.51 1.07 7.24
CA THR A 182 7.07 1.03 7.06
C THR A 182 6.60 -0.31 6.52
N GLY A 183 5.59 -0.85 7.17
CA GLY A 183 5.02 -2.14 6.82
C GLY A 183 3.50 -2.10 6.73
N VAL A 184 2.93 -3.01 5.93
CA VAL A 184 1.48 -3.22 5.90
C VAL A 184 1.14 -4.70 5.93
N GLY A 185 0.15 -5.06 6.74
CA GLY A 185 -0.34 -6.44 6.83
C GLY A 185 -1.73 -6.55 7.45
N THR A 186 -2.39 -7.72 7.46
CA THR A 186 -2.14 -8.84 6.54
C THR A 186 -3.11 -8.75 5.37
N LEU A 187 -2.58 -8.74 4.15
CA LEU A 187 -3.40 -8.66 2.93
C LEU A 187 -4.12 -9.98 2.67
N PRO A 188 -5.45 -10.01 2.46
CA PRO A 188 -6.20 -11.26 2.30
C PRO A 188 -5.92 -11.94 0.95
N ASP A 189 -6.11 -13.27 0.89
CA ASP A 189 -5.87 -14.13 -0.29
C ASP A 189 -6.90 -13.99 -1.44
N SER A 190 -7.54 -12.83 -1.57
CA SER A 190 -8.46 -12.59 -2.68
C SER A 190 -7.71 -12.10 -3.92
N SER A 191 -7.69 -12.91 -4.99
CA SER A 191 -6.85 -12.71 -6.18
C SER A 191 -6.94 -11.32 -6.82
N ALA A 192 -8.14 -10.80 -7.07
CA ALA A 192 -8.31 -9.49 -7.72
C ALA A 192 -8.01 -8.29 -6.80
N PHE A 193 -7.90 -8.51 -5.48
CA PHE A 193 -7.69 -7.43 -4.50
C PHE A 193 -6.23 -7.36 -4.04
N GLY A 194 -5.61 -8.51 -3.77
CA GLY A 194 -4.21 -8.58 -3.31
C GLY A 194 -3.24 -8.02 -4.35
N GLU A 195 -3.43 -8.37 -5.62
CA GLU A 195 -2.58 -7.92 -6.73
C GLU A 195 -2.61 -6.40 -6.91
N VAL A 196 -3.82 -5.81 -6.93
CA VAL A 196 -4.02 -4.35 -7.09
C VAL A 196 -3.44 -3.60 -5.89
N PHE A 197 -3.62 -4.13 -4.68
CA PHE A 197 -3.03 -3.53 -3.49
C PHE A 197 -1.50 -3.53 -3.57
N VAL A 198 -0.90 -4.69 -3.84
CA VAL A 198 0.56 -4.85 -3.92
C VAL A 198 1.12 -3.89 -4.97
N ALA A 199 0.50 -3.82 -6.15
CA ALA A 199 0.91 -2.90 -7.20
C ALA A 199 0.85 -1.44 -6.75
N ALA A 200 -0.25 -1.02 -6.11
CA ALA A 200 -0.42 0.36 -5.66
C ALA A 200 0.53 0.74 -4.50
N MET A 201 0.99 -0.24 -3.72
CA MET A 201 1.78 0.00 -2.49
C MET A 201 3.28 -0.32 -2.62
N ARG A 202 3.72 -1.01 -3.69
CA ARG A 202 5.11 -1.49 -3.81
C ARG A 202 6.21 -0.41 -3.79
N GLU A 203 5.85 0.84 -4.08
CA GLU A 203 6.75 2.01 -4.00
C GLU A 203 6.56 2.82 -2.71
N GLU A 204 5.58 2.46 -1.89
CA GLU A 204 5.09 3.26 -0.75
C GLU A 204 5.40 2.62 0.60
N VAL A 205 5.80 1.34 0.62
CA VAL A 205 6.13 0.63 1.87
C VAL A 205 7.42 -0.15 1.72
N ASP A 206 8.11 -0.31 2.84
CA ASP A 206 9.30 -1.15 2.88
C ASP A 206 8.92 -2.62 2.83
N GLN A 207 7.82 -3.03 3.50
CA GLN A 207 7.39 -4.44 3.50
C GLN A 207 5.88 -4.66 3.48
N MET A 208 5.49 -5.82 2.96
CA MET A 208 4.13 -6.32 2.98
C MET A 208 4.07 -7.74 3.56
N THR A 209 3.12 -7.96 4.45
CA THR A 209 2.75 -9.27 5.00
C THR A 209 1.44 -9.70 4.33
N VAL A 210 1.43 -10.83 3.60
CA VAL A 210 0.30 -11.21 2.73
C VAL A 210 -0.14 -12.66 2.86
N ASP A 211 -1.46 -12.88 2.94
CA ASP A 211 -2.15 -14.17 2.80
C ASP A 211 -2.20 -14.64 1.35
N TYR A 212 -1.90 -13.73 0.43
CA TYR A 212 -1.95 -13.92 -1.00
C TYR A 212 -0.77 -14.77 -1.54
N ARG A 213 -0.90 -15.28 -2.78
CA ARG A 213 0.14 -16.07 -3.44
C ARG A 213 1.44 -15.29 -3.60
N VAL A 214 2.46 -15.71 -2.86
CA VAL A 214 3.84 -15.20 -2.90
C VAL A 214 4.40 -15.00 -4.30
N ASP A 215 4.23 -15.99 -5.17
CA ASP A 215 4.80 -15.96 -6.52
C ASP A 215 4.11 -14.90 -7.39
N GLN A 216 2.82 -14.64 -7.16
CA GLN A 216 2.09 -13.56 -7.83
C GLN A 216 2.51 -12.20 -7.27
N VAL A 217 2.60 -12.07 -5.94
CA VAL A 217 3.11 -10.87 -5.26
C VAL A 217 4.48 -10.49 -5.78
N ARG A 218 5.38 -11.47 -5.89
CA ARG A 218 6.74 -11.28 -6.43
C ARG A 218 6.71 -10.77 -7.87
N ARG A 219 5.88 -11.35 -8.73
CA ARG A 219 5.72 -10.89 -10.13
C ARG A 219 5.24 -9.45 -10.20
N VAL A 220 4.23 -9.09 -9.41
CA VAL A 220 3.69 -7.71 -9.37
C VAL A 220 4.76 -6.73 -8.91
N ILE A 221 5.55 -7.10 -7.90
CA ILE A 221 6.61 -6.25 -7.37
C ILE A 221 7.76 -6.05 -8.35
N GLU A 222 8.16 -7.10 -9.07
CA GLU A 222 9.25 -7.07 -10.04
C GLU A 222 8.82 -6.51 -11.39
N ASP A 223 7.52 -6.27 -11.58
CA ASP A 223 7.00 -5.82 -12.87
C ASP A 223 7.54 -4.45 -13.24
N ARG A 224 7.92 -4.34 -14.51
CA ARG A 224 8.56 -3.18 -15.13
C ARG A 224 7.54 -2.42 -15.92
N ASN A 225 6.60 -1.85 -15.17
CA ASN A 225 5.36 -1.31 -15.71
C ASN A 225 5.00 0.08 -15.15
N THR A 226 5.82 0.69 -14.29
CA THR A 226 5.60 2.06 -13.77
C THR A 226 5.69 3.09 -14.90
N VAL A 227 4.56 3.58 -15.38
CA VAL A 227 4.51 4.68 -16.36
C VAL A 227 4.93 5.99 -15.70
N ALA A 228 4.43 6.22 -14.48
CA ALA A 228 4.80 7.37 -13.67
C ALA A 228 4.50 7.12 -12.19
N HIS A 229 5.49 7.31 -11.33
CA HIS A 229 5.33 7.45 -9.90
C HIS A 229 5.73 8.87 -9.49
N ALA A 230 4.73 9.68 -9.15
CA ALA A 230 4.88 11.08 -8.77
C ALA A 230 4.41 11.27 -7.33
N SER A 231 5.36 11.35 -6.40
CA SER A 231 5.11 11.63 -4.97
C SER A 231 5.60 13.01 -4.60
N ALA A 232 4.77 13.79 -3.90
CA ALA A 232 5.15 15.11 -3.40
C ALA A 232 6.31 15.03 -2.39
N GLU A 233 6.59 13.86 -1.80
CA GLU A 233 7.78 13.62 -0.96
C GLU A 233 9.09 13.76 -1.75
N ASN A 234 9.04 13.60 -3.08
CA ASN A 234 10.20 13.72 -3.97
C ASN A 234 10.40 15.14 -4.53
N VAL A 235 9.81 16.15 -3.88
CA VAL A 235 10.04 17.55 -4.24
C VAL A 235 11.36 18.04 -3.65
N VAL A 236 12.26 18.51 -4.51
CA VAL A 236 13.53 19.13 -4.15
C VAL A 236 13.53 20.57 -4.62
N GLY A 237 13.40 21.52 -3.68
CA GLY A 237 13.21 22.93 -4.03
C GLY A 237 11.87 23.15 -4.72
N SER A 238 11.89 23.61 -5.97
CA SER A 238 10.70 23.75 -6.84
C SER A 238 10.52 22.60 -7.81
N THR A 239 11.37 21.57 -7.79
CA THR A 239 11.33 20.49 -8.78
C THR A 239 10.75 19.23 -8.17
N LEU A 240 9.72 18.65 -8.81
CA LEU A 240 9.24 17.30 -8.54
C LEU A 240 10.04 16.28 -9.36
N VAL A 241 10.52 15.23 -8.72
CA VAL A 241 11.12 14.07 -9.41
C VAL A 241 10.06 12.97 -9.58
N VAL A 242 9.76 12.64 -10.83
CA VAL A 242 8.83 11.57 -11.22
C VAL A 242 9.64 10.37 -11.69
N GLN A 243 9.44 9.22 -11.06
CA GLN A 243 10.09 7.96 -11.42
C GLN A 243 9.30 7.25 -12.52
N GLN A 244 9.99 6.70 -13.51
CA GLN A 244 9.39 6.05 -14.66
C GLN A 244 10.16 4.79 -15.07
N TYR A 245 9.45 3.83 -15.63
CA TYR A 245 9.98 2.67 -16.32
C TYR A 245 9.24 2.52 -17.65
N LEU A 246 9.78 3.12 -18.71
CA LEU A 246 9.22 2.97 -20.06
C LEU A 246 9.87 1.77 -20.76
N ASP A 247 11.15 1.89 -21.07
CA ASP A 247 12.02 0.78 -21.52
C ASP A 247 13.13 0.47 -20.48
N ALA A 248 13.56 1.51 -19.78
CA ALA A 248 14.54 1.49 -18.71
C ALA A 248 14.10 2.48 -17.60
N PRO A 249 14.68 2.39 -16.39
CA PRO A 249 14.43 3.38 -15.34
C PRO A 249 14.86 4.78 -15.82
N VAL A 250 13.95 5.74 -15.73
CA VAL A 250 14.16 7.14 -16.11
C VAL A 250 13.53 8.05 -15.06
N GLU A 251 14.19 9.17 -14.79
CA GLU A 251 13.64 10.24 -13.97
C GLU A 251 13.18 11.41 -14.85
N GLN A 252 11.93 11.82 -14.69
CA GLN A 252 11.42 13.07 -15.25
C GLN A 252 11.43 14.14 -14.16
N ARG A 253 12.04 15.30 -14.44
CA ARG A 253 12.07 16.45 -13.54
C ARG A 253 11.06 17.47 -14.00
N ILE A 254 10.12 17.84 -13.13
CA ILE A 254 9.05 18.80 -13.44
C ILE A 254 9.16 20.00 -12.51
N GLU A 255 9.33 21.19 -13.07
CA GLU A 255 9.29 22.44 -12.30
C GLU A 255 7.85 22.77 -11.85
N LEU A 256 7.68 23.03 -10.56
CA LEU A 256 6.41 23.33 -9.90
C LEU A 256 6.14 24.84 -9.85
N GLY A 257 4.87 25.21 -9.71
CA GLY A 257 4.42 26.60 -9.58
C GLY A 257 4.47 27.44 -10.86
N LEU A 258 4.82 26.86 -12.01
CA LEU A 258 4.87 27.57 -13.30
C LEU A 258 3.47 27.98 -13.75
N ALA A 259 3.30 29.25 -14.14
CA ALA A 259 2.01 29.72 -14.66
C ALA A 259 1.64 29.03 -15.97
N GLY A 260 0.34 28.74 -16.14
CA GLY A 260 -0.20 28.22 -17.39
C GLY A 260 -0.64 29.32 -18.35
N ASP A 261 -1.04 28.89 -19.55
CA ASP A 261 -1.75 29.70 -20.53
C ASP A 261 -3.14 29.11 -20.83
N ALA A 262 -3.77 29.58 -21.91
CA ALA A 262 -5.12 29.15 -22.27
C ALA A 262 -5.18 27.73 -22.88
N ALA A 263 -4.08 27.24 -23.43
CA ALA A 263 -3.98 25.91 -24.04
C ALA A 263 -3.42 24.88 -23.06
N TRP A 264 -2.44 25.29 -22.24
CA TRP A 264 -1.73 24.44 -21.30
C TRP A 264 -1.84 24.96 -19.87
N PRO A 265 -2.35 24.16 -18.93
CA PRO A 265 -2.35 24.54 -17.54
C PRO A 265 -0.92 24.63 -17.01
N GLY A 266 -0.75 25.48 -15.99
CA GLY A 266 0.51 25.59 -15.27
C GLY A 266 0.75 24.38 -14.38
N THR A 267 1.92 24.29 -13.76
CA THR A 267 2.21 23.22 -12.81
C THR A 267 1.70 23.59 -11.41
N PRO A 268 1.22 22.60 -10.62
CA PRO A 268 0.74 22.85 -9.26
C PRO A 268 1.87 23.35 -8.37
N ASN A 269 1.52 23.96 -7.24
CA ASN A 269 2.51 24.29 -6.21
C ASN A 269 2.66 23.12 -5.26
N ALA A 270 3.89 22.83 -4.83
CA ALA A 270 4.11 22.03 -3.64
C ALA A 270 3.74 22.87 -2.41
N TRP A 271 2.95 22.28 -1.53
CA TRP A 271 2.65 22.80 -0.21
C TRP A 271 3.08 21.77 0.82
N PHE A 272 3.41 22.26 2.01
CA PHE A 272 3.70 21.40 3.14
C PHE A 272 2.69 21.74 4.22
N GLY A 273 1.97 20.72 4.70
CA GLY A 273 1.18 20.86 5.92
C GLY A 273 1.53 19.78 6.91
N ALA A 274 1.37 20.14 8.17
CA ALA A 274 1.52 19.24 9.31
C ALA A 274 0.23 19.18 10.13
N GLU A 275 -0.92 19.54 9.54
CA GLU A 275 -2.19 19.55 10.26
C GLU A 275 -2.63 18.10 10.55
N PRO A 276 -2.66 17.69 11.83
CA PRO A 276 -3.14 16.37 12.21
C PRO A 276 -4.59 16.21 11.78
N GLY A 277 -4.94 15.08 11.16
CA GLY A 277 -6.31 14.80 10.70
C GLY A 277 -6.54 14.97 9.20
N VAL A 278 -5.64 15.65 8.47
CA VAL A 278 -5.85 16.01 7.06
C VAL A 278 -4.85 15.27 6.17
N LEU A 279 -3.57 15.66 6.24
CA LEU A 279 -2.47 15.12 5.46
C LEU A 279 -1.16 15.40 6.23
N PHE A 280 -0.22 14.45 6.23
CA PHE A 280 1.11 14.67 6.78
C PHE A 280 2.12 14.72 5.64
N GLY A 281 2.95 15.76 5.62
CA GLY A 281 4.01 15.92 4.64
C GLY A 281 3.63 16.82 3.47
N PRO A 282 4.41 16.77 2.37
CA PRO A 282 4.16 17.59 1.20
C PRO A 282 2.99 17.08 0.36
N TRP A 283 2.33 18.00 -0.34
CA TRP A 283 1.27 17.72 -1.31
C TRP A 283 1.28 18.73 -2.47
N LEU A 284 0.71 18.35 -3.60
CA LEU A 284 0.48 19.21 -4.74
C LEU A 284 -0.90 19.85 -4.64
N ARG A 285 -0.96 21.18 -4.64
CA ARG A 285 -2.22 21.94 -4.56
C ARG A 285 -2.75 22.30 -5.95
N TYR A 286 -4.01 21.93 -6.19
CA TYR A 286 -4.77 22.27 -7.40
C TYR A 286 -5.87 23.27 -6.99
N PRO A 287 -5.72 24.56 -7.32
CA PRO A 287 -6.67 25.60 -6.91
C PRO A 287 -7.98 25.58 -7.73
N PRO A 288 -9.06 26.16 -7.18
CA PRO A 288 -10.37 26.22 -7.83
C PRO A 288 -10.41 27.07 -9.10
N ASP A 289 -9.36 27.86 -9.39
CA ASP A 289 -9.28 28.69 -10.59
C ASP A 289 -9.09 27.86 -11.88
N GLY A 290 -8.84 26.56 -11.74
CA GLY A 290 -8.78 25.60 -12.84
C GLY A 290 -7.62 25.84 -13.81
N ARG A 291 -6.45 26.23 -13.31
CA ARG A 291 -5.28 26.54 -14.16
C ARG A 291 -4.04 25.72 -13.86
N ARG A 292 -4.17 24.64 -13.09
CA ARG A 292 -3.02 23.81 -12.68
C ARG A 292 -3.25 22.36 -13.01
N ALA A 293 -2.23 21.71 -13.57
CA ALA A 293 -2.18 20.28 -13.77
C ALA A 293 -0.72 19.81 -13.74
N LEU A 294 -0.48 18.56 -13.34
CA LEU A 294 0.81 17.92 -13.54
C LEU A 294 0.74 17.09 -14.82
N THR A 295 1.59 17.40 -15.81
CA THR A 295 1.66 16.63 -17.06
C THR A 295 2.72 15.55 -16.90
N LEU A 296 2.31 14.29 -17.09
CA LEU A 296 3.17 13.11 -17.03
C LEU A 296 3.49 12.63 -18.46
N SER A 297 3.87 11.36 -18.62
CA SER A 297 4.17 10.78 -19.92
C SER A 297 2.95 10.68 -20.83
N ASP A 298 3.21 10.84 -22.12
CA ASP A 298 2.28 10.45 -23.18
C ASP A 298 2.64 9.04 -23.65
N VAL A 299 1.99 8.06 -23.04
CA VAL A 299 2.12 6.64 -23.42
C VAL A 299 0.75 5.98 -23.44
N ASP A 300 0.57 5.08 -24.40
CA ASP A 300 -0.61 4.24 -24.52
C ASP A 300 -0.48 2.93 -23.73
N ALA A 301 -1.61 2.26 -23.52
CA ALA A 301 -1.58 0.90 -22.99
C ALA A 301 -0.83 -0.03 -23.95
N ARG A 302 -0.10 -0.99 -23.37
CA ARG A 302 0.48 -2.09 -24.15
C ARG A 302 -0.63 -2.95 -24.76
N PRO A 303 -0.36 -3.69 -25.86
CA PRO A 303 -1.37 -4.51 -26.50
C PRO A 303 -2.05 -5.51 -25.54
N ASN A 304 -3.38 -5.48 -25.49
CA ASN A 304 -4.22 -6.31 -24.60
C ASN A 304 -4.07 -6.03 -23.10
N GLU A 305 -3.40 -4.95 -22.71
CA GLU A 305 -3.29 -4.50 -21.33
C GLU A 305 -4.18 -3.28 -21.11
N GLY A 306 -4.35 -2.91 -19.84
CA GLY A 306 -4.96 -1.65 -19.44
C GLY A 306 -4.04 -0.83 -18.55
N PHE A 307 -4.63 -0.23 -17.53
CA PHE A 307 -3.94 0.66 -16.60
C PHE A 307 -4.37 0.38 -15.17
N LEU A 308 -3.41 0.51 -14.27
CA LEU A 308 -3.64 0.72 -12.85
C LEU A 308 -3.27 2.16 -12.53
N VAL A 309 -4.18 2.86 -11.87
CA VAL A 309 -4.06 4.29 -11.54
C VAL A 309 -4.39 4.44 -10.07
N SER A 310 -3.39 4.73 -9.25
CA SER A 310 -3.56 5.03 -7.82
C SER A 310 -3.27 6.51 -7.56
N ALA A 311 -4.09 7.15 -6.74
CA ALA A 311 -3.89 8.52 -6.31
C ALA A 311 -4.25 8.69 -4.82
N VAL A 312 -3.41 9.38 -4.06
CA VAL A 312 -3.69 9.80 -2.69
C VAL A 312 -4.21 11.24 -2.72
N VAL A 313 -5.48 11.41 -2.39
CA VAL A 313 -6.25 12.63 -2.65
C VAL A 313 -6.88 13.15 -1.38
N HIS A 314 -6.75 14.45 -1.16
CA HIS A 314 -7.56 15.20 -0.20
C HIS A 314 -8.45 16.17 -0.96
N PHE A 315 -9.76 16.11 -0.72
CA PHE A 315 -10.71 16.82 -1.57
C PHE A 315 -10.79 18.32 -1.27
N GLY A 316 -10.56 18.77 -0.03
CA GLY A 316 -10.37 20.20 0.25
C GLY A 316 -11.53 21.11 -0.17
N GLY A 317 -12.76 20.59 -0.26
CA GLY A 317 -13.94 21.28 -0.78
C GLY A 317 -14.38 20.82 -2.17
N ALA A 318 -13.63 19.92 -2.83
CA ALA A 318 -13.95 19.42 -4.16
C ALA A 318 -15.34 18.80 -4.23
N LEU A 319 -15.73 18.04 -3.19
CA LEU A 319 -16.97 17.26 -3.15
C LEU A 319 -18.17 18.18 -2.94
N SER A 320 -18.12 19.05 -1.94
CA SER A 320 -19.20 19.99 -1.61
C SER A 320 -19.43 21.06 -2.68
N SER A 321 -18.38 21.45 -3.43
CA SER A 321 -18.47 22.46 -4.49
C SER A 321 -18.96 21.92 -5.84
N MET A 322 -19.15 20.60 -6.01
CA MET A 322 -19.55 20.03 -7.30
C MET A 322 -20.95 20.48 -7.71
N ALA A 323 -21.09 21.18 -8.82
CA ALA A 323 -22.40 21.50 -9.42
C ALA A 323 -22.97 20.30 -10.21
N PRO A 324 -24.31 20.17 -10.37
CA PRO A 324 -24.91 19.16 -11.24
C PRO A 324 -24.37 19.23 -12.67
N GLY A 325 -24.01 18.09 -13.25
CA GLY A 325 -23.41 17.98 -14.58
C GLY A 325 -21.89 18.23 -14.63
N GLN A 326 -21.23 18.47 -13.49
CA GLN A 326 -19.80 18.76 -13.44
C GLN A 326 -18.94 17.50 -13.37
N THR A 327 -17.77 17.56 -14.02
CA THR A 327 -16.67 16.60 -13.89
C THR A 327 -15.43 17.32 -13.37
N LYS A 328 -14.69 16.71 -12.45
CA LYS A 328 -13.35 17.13 -12.01
C LYS A 328 -12.40 15.92 -12.15
N ALA A 329 -11.32 16.10 -12.89
CA ALA A 329 -10.36 15.08 -13.27
C ALA A 329 -9.25 14.94 -12.23
N ILE A 330 -9.10 13.76 -11.63
CA ILE A 330 -8.05 13.49 -10.64
C ILE A 330 -6.79 13.04 -11.38
N VAL A 331 -6.90 11.97 -12.19
CA VAL A 331 -5.83 11.49 -13.08
C VAL A 331 -6.46 10.98 -14.37
N ASN A 332 -6.19 11.64 -15.50
CA ASN A 332 -6.86 11.37 -16.76
C ASN A 332 -5.88 11.25 -17.94
N LYS A 333 -6.24 10.36 -18.88
CA LYS A 333 -5.76 10.32 -20.26
C LYS A 333 -6.95 10.39 -21.25
N SER A 334 -8.07 11.01 -20.82
CA SER A 334 -9.38 10.88 -21.45
C SER A 334 -9.74 12.00 -22.42
N GLU A 335 -8.99 12.13 -23.51
CA GLU A 335 -9.42 12.98 -24.62
C GLU A 335 -10.54 12.28 -25.44
N ASN A 336 -10.15 11.28 -26.22
CA ASN A 336 -11.03 10.40 -26.98
C ASN A 336 -10.77 8.91 -26.67
N ALA A 337 -9.86 8.55 -25.78
CA ALA A 337 -9.46 7.18 -25.48
C ALA A 337 -8.80 7.08 -24.08
N GLY A 338 -8.07 6.01 -23.77
CA GLY A 338 -7.36 5.91 -22.49
C GLY A 338 -8.26 5.63 -21.28
N PHE A 339 -7.93 6.26 -20.15
CA PHE A 339 -8.59 6.09 -18.86
C PHE A 339 -8.95 7.43 -18.23
N ALA A 340 -9.85 7.39 -17.24
CA ALA A 340 -10.24 8.55 -16.44
C ALA A 340 -10.51 8.14 -14.98
N LEU A 341 -9.82 8.77 -14.03
CA LEU A 341 -10.15 8.72 -12.60
C LEU A 341 -10.67 10.09 -12.18
N GLU A 342 -11.95 10.18 -11.82
CA GLU A 342 -12.66 11.45 -11.76
C GLU A 342 -13.67 11.53 -10.61
N LEU A 343 -13.97 12.76 -10.22
CA LEU A 343 -15.24 13.10 -9.59
C LEU A 343 -16.26 13.47 -10.67
N TYR A 344 -17.47 12.94 -10.55
CA TYR A 344 -18.57 13.26 -11.45
C TYR A 344 -19.86 13.47 -10.69
N ARG A 345 -20.54 14.58 -10.97
CA ARG A 345 -21.90 14.81 -10.50
C ARG A 345 -22.84 14.79 -11.70
N PRO A 346 -23.72 13.80 -11.85
CA PRO A 346 -24.72 13.82 -12.92
C PRO A 346 -25.67 15.01 -12.76
N ALA A 347 -26.33 15.40 -13.85
CA ALA A 347 -27.34 16.46 -13.81
C ALA A 347 -28.48 16.14 -12.82
N VAL A 348 -28.80 14.85 -12.67
CA VAL A 348 -29.74 14.32 -11.68
C VAL A 348 -29.07 13.15 -10.97
N GLY A 349 -28.98 13.19 -9.64
CA GLY A 349 -28.38 12.14 -8.82
C GLY A 349 -27.27 12.66 -7.89
N ALA A 350 -26.70 11.74 -7.10
CA ALA A 350 -25.59 12.02 -6.21
C ALA A 350 -24.27 12.08 -6.99
N ALA A 351 -23.31 12.85 -6.47
CA ALA A 351 -21.95 12.84 -6.97
C ALA A 351 -21.28 11.48 -6.71
N VAL A 352 -20.38 11.08 -7.59
CA VAL A 352 -19.64 9.82 -7.54
C VAL A 352 -18.15 10.06 -7.75
N VAL A 353 -17.31 9.22 -7.14
CA VAL A 353 -15.98 8.92 -7.65
C VAL A 353 -16.15 7.86 -8.73
N ARG A 354 -15.43 7.96 -9.85
CA ARG A 354 -15.51 6.96 -10.91
C ARG A 354 -14.14 6.69 -11.53
N PHE A 355 -13.93 5.44 -11.93
CA PHE A 355 -12.86 5.05 -12.82
C PHE A 355 -13.44 4.47 -14.10
N GLY A 356 -12.92 4.88 -15.24
CA GLY A 356 -13.35 4.36 -16.52
C GLY A 356 -12.22 4.19 -17.51
N VAL A 357 -12.40 3.23 -18.41
CA VAL A 357 -11.50 2.96 -19.53
C VAL A 357 -12.27 2.89 -20.82
N ARG A 358 -11.67 3.34 -21.92
CA ARG A 358 -12.23 3.16 -23.26
C ARG A 358 -11.51 2.01 -23.96
N GLN A 359 -12.24 0.93 -24.25
CA GLN A 359 -11.70 -0.23 -24.94
C GLN A 359 -11.31 0.10 -26.39
N ALA A 360 -10.23 -0.50 -26.89
CA ALA A 360 -9.86 -0.49 -28.32
C ALA A 360 -11.03 -0.97 -29.20
N GLY A 361 -11.39 -0.17 -30.20
CA GLY A 361 -12.55 -0.42 -31.07
C GLY A 361 -13.92 -0.10 -30.45
N GLY A 362 -13.96 0.30 -29.18
CA GLY A 362 -15.16 0.72 -28.46
C GLY A 362 -15.54 2.18 -28.72
N SER A 363 -16.84 2.48 -28.65
CA SER A 363 -17.36 3.84 -28.80
C SER A 363 -17.52 4.60 -27.47
N ASN A 364 -17.57 3.88 -26.34
CA ASN A 364 -17.89 4.44 -25.02
C ASN A 364 -16.89 3.97 -23.96
N TYR A 365 -16.78 4.72 -22.86
CA TYR A 365 -16.07 4.28 -21.66
C TYR A 365 -16.89 3.24 -20.89
N THR A 366 -16.21 2.25 -20.36
CA THR A 366 -16.73 1.34 -19.33
C THR A 366 -16.33 1.89 -17.98
N ILE A 367 -17.32 2.19 -17.13
CA ILE A 367 -17.14 3.00 -15.92
C ILE A 367 -17.62 2.24 -14.68
N HIS A 368 -16.77 2.16 -13.67
CA HIS A 368 -17.14 1.75 -12.31
C HIS A 368 -17.17 3.00 -11.42
N SER A 369 -18.28 3.19 -10.70
CA SER A 369 -18.51 4.37 -9.86
C SER A 369 -18.83 4.00 -8.42
N TYR A 370 -18.44 4.87 -7.49
CA TYR A 370 -18.81 4.84 -6.08
C TYR A 370 -19.53 6.13 -5.67
N PRO A 371 -20.73 6.06 -5.04
CA PRO A 371 -21.43 7.25 -4.54
C PRO A 371 -20.67 7.93 -3.39
N ILE A 372 -20.41 9.24 -3.51
CA ILE A 372 -19.75 10.03 -2.46
C ILE A 372 -20.53 10.01 -1.14
N GLY A 373 -21.86 9.97 -1.19
CA GLY A 373 -22.70 9.87 0.02
C GLY A 373 -22.63 8.52 0.73
N GLY A 374 -21.83 7.58 0.22
CA GLY A 374 -21.85 6.19 0.64
C GLY A 374 -23.06 5.44 0.10
N ALA A 375 -22.93 4.13 -0.01
CA ALA A 375 -24.04 3.23 -0.26
C ALA A 375 -23.62 1.81 0.12
N GLY A 376 -24.44 1.12 0.91
CA GLY A 376 -24.27 -0.31 1.15
C GLY A 376 -25.62 -1.00 1.22
N SER A 377 -25.88 -1.90 0.29
CA SER A 377 -26.84 -3.01 0.46
C SER A 377 -26.58 -4.17 -0.50
N GLY A 378 -25.40 -4.24 -1.14
CA GLY A 378 -25.07 -5.20 -2.19
C GLY A 378 -24.28 -6.41 -1.69
N GLN A 379 -24.22 -7.46 -2.51
CA GLN A 379 -23.30 -8.58 -2.34
C GLN A 379 -22.13 -8.41 -3.32
N GLY A 380 -21.15 -7.57 -2.98
CA GLY A 380 -19.89 -7.47 -3.73
C GLY A 380 -18.93 -8.66 -3.47
N PRO A 381 -18.06 -9.01 -4.45
CA PRO A 381 -17.19 -10.19 -4.38
C PRO A 381 -15.91 -10.02 -3.54
N CYS A 382 -15.59 -8.81 -3.04
CA CYS A 382 -14.35 -8.59 -2.28
C CYS A 382 -14.59 -8.76 -0.77
N ALA A 383 -13.58 -9.30 -0.10
CA ALA A 383 -13.60 -9.55 1.34
C ALA A 383 -13.61 -8.26 2.18
N ALA A 384 -13.03 -7.17 1.68
CA ALA A 384 -12.98 -5.87 2.34
C ALA A 384 -13.81 -4.82 1.58
N ARG A 385 -14.91 -4.37 2.18
CA ARG A 385 -15.88 -3.45 1.55
C ARG A 385 -15.73 -2.02 2.07
N PHE A 386 -15.89 -1.05 1.19
CA PHE A 386 -15.99 0.37 1.51
C PHE A 386 -17.46 0.82 1.36
N THR A 387 -18.06 1.30 2.45
CA THR A 387 -19.47 1.75 2.48
C THR A 387 -19.65 3.14 3.08
N ALA A 388 -18.57 3.75 3.58
CA ALA A 388 -18.62 5.04 4.26
C ALA A 388 -18.78 6.20 3.26
N PRO A 389 -19.46 7.29 3.63
CA PRO A 389 -19.41 8.52 2.84
C PRO A 389 -17.98 9.04 2.71
N LEU A 390 -17.71 9.77 1.63
CA LEU A 390 -16.48 10.53 1.46
C LEU A 390 -16.67 11.96 1.95
N HIS A 391 -15.63 12.51 2.55
CA HIS A 391 -15.61 13.80 3.19
C HIS A 391 -14.53 14.71 2.58
N ASP A 392 -14.80 16.03 2.60
CA ASP A 392 -13.87 17.01 2.05
C ASP A 392 -12.60 17.16 2.90
N ASP A 393 -12.69 16.85 4.19
CA ASP A 393 -11.65 17.01 5.20
C ASP A 393 -10.84 15.71 5.47
N GLU A 394 -11.08 14.65 4.72
CA GLU A 394 -10.35 13.38 4.82
C GLU A 394 -9.44 13.12 3.61
N THR A 395 -8.49 12.21 3.78
CA THR A 395 -7.60 11.75 2.70
C THR A 395 -7.95 10.33 2.29
N TYR A 396 -8.04 10.12 0.99
CA TYR A 396 -8.36 8.81 0.43
C TYR A 396 -7.30 8.36 -0.56
N ARG A 397 -6.99 7.07 -0.52
CA ARG A 397 -6.33 6.40 -1.64
C ARG A 397 -7.40 5.90 -2.61
N LEU A 398 -7.42 6.45 -3.81
CA LEU A 398 -8.31 6.02 -4.89
C LEU A 398 -7.50 5.18 -5.88
N THR A 399 -7.94 3.97 -6.18
CA THR A 399 -7.26 3.10 -7.16
C THR A 399 -8.24 2.60 -8.21
N GLY A 400 -8.03 3.00 -9.46
CA GLY A 400 -8.69 2.43 -10.63
C GLY A 400 -7.81 1.34 -11.24
N ALA A 401 -8.39 0.21 -11.65
CA ALA A 401 -7.65 -0.87 -12.28
C ALA A 401 -8.44 -1.54 -13.41
N TYR A 402 -7.75 -1.80 -14.52
CA TYR A 402 -8.23 -2.64 -15.62
C TYR A 402 -7.02 -3.32 -16.26
N ASP A 403 -7.06 -4.65 -16.35
CA ASP A 403 -5.96 -5.51 -16.80
C ASP A 403 -6.01 -5.85 -18.30
N GLY A 404 -6.99 -5.30 -19.03
CA GLY A 404 -7.27 -5.66 -20.42
C GLY A 404 -8.22 -6.85 -20.60
N ALA A 405 -8.64 -7.54 -19.53
CA ALA A 405 -9.46 -8.74 -19.63
C ALA A 405 -10.32 -9.00 -18.39
N GLY A 406 -11.51 -8.39 -18.34
CA GLY A 406 -12.50 -8.69 -17.31
C GLY A 406 -13.02 -7.43 -16.66
N GLY A 407 -12.84 -7.30 -15.35
CA GLY A 407 -13.47 -6.24 -14.56
C GLY A 407 -12.78 -4.88 -14.70
N VAL A 408 -13.57 -3.81 -14.74
CA VAL A 408 -13.08 -2.45 -14.43
C VAL A 408 -13.31 -2.22 -12.94
N PHE A 409 -12.22 -1.98 -12.21
CA PHE A 409 -12.22 -1.89 -10.76
C PHE A 409 -12.01 -0.46 -10.29
N LEU A 410 -12.60 -0.16 -9.15
CA LEU A 410 -12.36 1.03 -8.35
C LEU A 410 -12.18 0.54 -6.91
N PHE A 411 -11.21 1.08 -6.19
CA PHE A 411 -10.98 0.84 -4.77
C PHE A 411 -10.80 2.18 -4.08
N ILE A 412 -11.28 2.27 -2.84
CA ILE A 412 -11.16 3.44 -1.97
C ILE A 412 -10.57 2.94 -0.65
N ASP A 413 -9.44 3.51 -0.25
CA ASP A 413 -8.66 3.07 0.93
C ASP A 413 -8.52 1.56 0.98
N ASN A 414 -8.04 0.99 -0.14
CA ASN A 414 -7.75 -0.42 -0.23
C ASN A 414 -8.98 -1.28 0.10
N ARG A 415 -10.18 -0.82 -0.24
CA ARG A 415 -11.43 -1.54 -0.05
C ARG A 415 -12.26 -1.35 -1.30
N CYS A 416 -12.96 -2.39 -1.72
CA CYS A 416 -13.76 -2.28 -2.92
C CYS A 416 -15.14 -1.68 -2.58
N PRO A 417 -15.71 -0.86 -3.48
CA PRO A 417 -17.05 -0.36 -3.32
C PRO A 417 -18.02 -1.54 -3.42
N ASP A 418 -19.09 -1.52 -2.62
CA ASP A 418 -20.15 -2.54 -2.65
C ASP A 418 -21.10 -2.34 -3.84
N VAL A 419 -20.52 -2.24 -5.04
CA VAL A 419 -21.19 -1.93 -6.31
C VAL A 419 -20.80 -2.99 -7.35
N ALA A 420 -21.75 -3.36 -8.20
CA ALA A 420 -21.50 -4.30 -9.29
C ALA A 420 -20.44 -3.73 -10.25
N ARG A 421 -19.34 -4.46 -10.42
CA ARG A 421 -18.28 -4.07 -11.36
C ARG A 421 -18.69 -4.39 -12.80
N PRO A 422 -18.52 -3.46 -13.76
CA PRO A 422 -18.70 -3.77 -15.16
C PRO A 422 -17.50 -4.57 -15.70
N SER A 423 -17.70 -5.26 -16.82
CA SER A 423 -16.64 -6.03 -17.46
C SER A 423 -16.53 -5.78 -18.97
N ILE A 424 -15.31 -5.76 -19.47
CA ILE A 424 -14.95 -5.68 -20.89
C ILE A 424 -13.72 -6.55 -21.17
N THR A 425 -13.39 -6.79 -22.43
CA THR A 425 -12.23 -7.59 -22.82
C THR A 425 -11.58 -6.98 -24.04
N GLY A 426 -10.27 -6.78 -23.98
CA GLY A 426 -9.47 -6.10 -24.98
C GLY A 426 -8.70 -4.93 -24.36
N GLY A 427 -7.58 -4.56 -24.98
CA GLY A 427 -6.76 -3.47 -24.49
C GLY A 427 -7.47 -2.11 -24.49
N VAL A 428 -6.87 -1.15 -23.81
CA VAL A 428 -7.35 0.25 -23.80
C VAL A 428 -7.01 0.91 -25.15
N ALA A 429 -7.96 1.70 -25.67
CA ALA A 429 -7.78 2.43 -26.93
C ALA A 429 -6.66 3.47 -26.79
N PRO A 430 -5.75 3.59 -27.78
CA PRO A 430 -4.67 4.56 -27.77
C PRO A 430 -5.16 5.99 -28.05
N ASN A 431 -4.42 6.98 -27.57
CA ASN A 431 -4.53 8.38 -27.98
C ASN A 431 -3.24 9.18 -27.73
N ASP A 432 -3.02 10.21 -28.55
CA ASP A 432 -1.80 11.03 -28.52
C ASP A 432 -1.96 12.23 -27.57
N VAL A 433 -2.30 11.95 -26.31
CA VAL A 433 -2.39 12.97 -25.25
C VAL A 433 -1.71 12.51 -23.97
N PRO A 434 -1.01 13.41 -23.25
CA PRO A 434 -0.34 13.02 -22.03
C PRO A 434 -1.32 12.63 -20.93
N ILE A 435 -0.84 11.81 -20.00
CA ILE A 435 -1.52 11.62 -18.72
C ILE A 435 -1.40 12.92 -17.92
N MET A 436 -2.51 13.40 -17.38
CA MET A 436 -2.55 14.61 -16.56
C MET A 436 -3.14 14.34 -15.18
N VAL A 437 -2.51 14.89 -14.15
CA VAL A 437 -3.05 14.93 -12.78
C VAL A 437 -3.68 16.30 -12.56
N GLY A 438 -4.91 16.30 -12.05
CA GLY A 438 -5.67 17.51 -11.73
C GLY A 438 -6.35 18.19 -12.92
N ALA A 439 -6.30 17.60 -14.11
CA ALA A 439 -7.05 18.05 -15.29
C ALA A 439 -7.24 16.90 -16.28
N ASP A 440 -8.16 17.08 -17.21
CA ASP A 440 -8.34 16.24 -18.38
C ASP A 440 -7.55 16.81 -19.57
N PRO A 441 -6.80 15.99 -20.32
CA PRO A 441 -5.94 16.47 -21.38
C PRO A 441 -6.70 17.09 -22.56
N PRO A 442 -6.03 17.98 -23.33
CA PRO A 442 -6.65 18.74 -24.41
C PRO A 442 -6.97 17.87 -25.63
N PRO A 443 -8.07 18.19 -26.34
CA PRO A 443 -8.07 18.24 -27.81
C PRO A 443 -7.65 19.62 -28.34
N ALA A 444 -7.86 20.68 -27.54
CA ALA A 444 -7.54 22.08 -27.87
C ALA A 444 -7.17 22.92 -26.63
N ALA A 445 -7.76 22.60 -25.47
CA ALA A 445 -7.41 23.15 -24.15
C ALA A 445 -7.78 22.12 -23.08
N ALA A 446 -7.02 22.08 -21.98
CA ALA A 446 -7.33 21.21 -20.85
C ALA A 446 -8.69 21.56 -20.23
N ARG A 447 -9.37 20.57 -19.65
CA ARG A 447 -10.73 20.70 -19.09
C ARG A 447 -10.88 19.94 -17.78
N PHE A 448 -12.05 20.07 -17.15
CA PHE A 448 -12.43 19.33 -15.93
C PHE A 448 -11.38 19.45 -14.81
N PHE A 449 -10.94 20.66 -14.50
CA PHE A 449 -9.89 20.85 -13.49
C PHE A 449 -10.31 20.39 -12.09
N PHE A 450 -9.39 19.73 -11.42
CA PHE A 450 -9.49 19.39 -10.00
C PHE A 450 -9.25 20.62 -9.14
N ASP A 451 -9.86 20.58 -7.96
CA ASP A 451 -9.80 21.63 -6.96
C ASP A 451 -9.67 20.92 -5.61
N GLY A 452 -8.43 20.74 -5.17
CA GLY A 452 -8.07 19.86 -4.05
C GLY A 452 -6.56 19.63 -4.00
N TYR A 453 -6.15 18.54 -3.36
CA TYR A 453 -4.76 18.23 -3.12
C TYR A 453 -4.45 16.78 -3.48
N VAL A 454 -3.26 16.54 -4.04
CA VAL A 454 -2.77 15.21 -4.38
C VAL A 454 -1.39 15.01 -3.78
N GLN A 455 -1.23 13.97 -2.98
CA GLN A 455 0.03 13.65 -2.31
C GLN A 455 0.92 12.74 -3.18
N SER A 456 0.35 11.66 -3.73
CA SER A 456 1.04 10.81 -4.69
C SER A 456 0.11 10.33 -5.80
N VAL A 457 0.69 10.06 -6.96
CA VAL A 457 0.05 9.39 -8.11
C VAL A 457 0.98 8.31 -8.62
N ASP A 458 0.41 7.14 -8.85
CA ASP A 458 1.08 6.01 -9.47
C ASP A 458 0.25 5.53 -10.66
N VAL A 459 0.86 5.49 -11.84
CA VAL A 459 0.27 4.97 -13.06
C VAL A 459 1.13 3.84 -13.58
N GLN A 460 0.50 2.70 -13.86
CA GLN A 460 1.17 1.52 -14.37
C GLN A 460 0.46 1.01 -15.62
N TRP A 461 1.24 0.49 -16.57
CA TRP A 461 0.68 -0.48 -17.52
C TRP A 461 0.25 -1.71 -16.75
N TRP A 462 -0.97 -2.17 -16.96
CA TRP A 462 -1.53 -3.24 -16.15
C TRP A 462 -2.03 -4.37 -17.03
N GLY A 463 -1.26 -5.46 -17.07
CA GLY A 463 -1.67 -6.72 -17.66
C GLY A 463 -2.29 -7.65 -16.61
N ASN A 464 -2.83 -8.77 -17.08
CA ASN A 464 -3.36 -9.80 -16.20
C ASN A 464 -2.20 -10.65 -15.62
N HIS A 465 -2.05 -10.69 -14.29
CA HIS A 465 -1.06 -11.55 -13.61
C HIS A 465 -1.65 -12.89 -13.13
N GLU A 466 -2.92 -13.22 -13.46
CA GLU A 466 -3.51 -14.54 -13.24
C GLU A 466 -2.79 -15.64 -14.05
N VAL A 467 -2.51 -16.78 -13.42
CA VAL A 467 -2.02 -17.97 -14.13
C VAL A 467 -3.21 -18.68 -14.80
N PRO A 468 -3.10 -19.07 -16.09
CA PRO A 468 -4.17 -19.84 -16.75
C PRO A 468 -4.52 -21.12 -15.98
N GLY A 469 -5.76 -21.22 -15.48
CA GLY A 469 -6.28 -22.39 -14.77
C GLY A 469 -6.97 -22.11 -13.42
N ASP A 470 -6.77 -20.93 -12.83
CA ASP A 470 -7.23 -20.61 -11.45
C ASP A 470 -8.65 -20.02 -11.33
N ARG A 471 -9.42 -19.91 -12.42
CA ARG A 471 -10.80 -19.37 -12.40
C ARG A 471 -11.84 -20.33 -11.77
N GLY A 472 -11.41 -21.37 -11.06
CA GLY A 472 -12.28 -22.40 -10.50
C GLY A 472 -12.16 -22.54 -8.99
N ASN A 473 -13.15 -22.03 -8.24
CA ASN A 473 -13.64 -22.55 -6.95
C ASN A 473 -12.60 -22.95 -5.87
N GLY A 474 -11.47 -22.27 -5.75
CA GLY A 474 -10.54 -22.46 -4.64
C GLY A 474 -10.86 -21.52 -3.48
N THR A 475 -11.67 -21.94 -2.50
CA THR A 475 -11.59 -21.35 -1.16
C THR A 475 -10.23 -21.72 -0.57
N TYR A 476 -9.25 -20.83 -0.71
CA TYR A 476 -8.02 -20.92 0.06
C TYR A 476 -8.34 -20.51 1.49
N THR A 477 -8.53 -21.51 2.37
CA THR A 477 -8.72 -21.29 3.79
C THR A 477 -7.38 -21.37 4.51
N ALA A 478 -6.92 -20.22 5.00
CA ALA A 478 -5.99 -19.96 6.12
C ALA A 478 -4.80 -19.06 5.74
N PRO A 479 -4.41 -18.14 6.64
CA PRO A 479 -3.53 -17.02 6.35
C PRO A 479 -2.10 -17.44 5.98
N LEU A 480 -1.49 -16.68 5.07
CA LEU A 480 -0.08 -16.71 4.65
C LEU A 480 0.52 -15.34 5.02
N PRO A 481 1.83 -15.20 5.25
CA PRO A 481 2.41 -13.84 5.32
C PRO A 481 3.65 -13.69 4.44
N VAL A 482 3.58 -13.00 3.28
CA VAL A 482 4.75 -12.94 2.36
C VAL A 482 4.98 -11.66 1.46
N VAL A 483 6.22 -11.12 1.51
CA VAL A 483 7.02 -10.29 0.53
C VAL A 483 6.78 -8.77 0.37
N ARG A 484 7.76 -7.94 0.81
CA ARG A 484 8.99 -7.44 0.10
C ARG A 484 9.91 -6.73 1.13
N TYR A 485 11.19 -6.49 0.83
CA TYR A 485 12.00 -5.36 1.34
C TYR A 485 12.72 -4.67 0.16
N LEU A 486 12.68 -3.34 0.08
CA LEU A 486 13.56 -2.57 -0.81
C LEU A 486 14.88 -2.28 -0.06
N PRO A 487 16.06 -2.46 -0.67
CA PRO A 487 17.32 -2.09 -0.04
C PRO A 487 17.38 -0.57 0.14
N ILE A 488 17.24 -0.09 1.37
CA ILE A 488 17.55 1.31 1.70
C ILE A 488 19.06 1.49 1.57
N ALA A 489 19.47 2.38 0.66
CA ALA A 489 20.78 3.00 0.75
C ALA A 489 20.78 3.86 2.02
N MET A 490 21.44 3.39 3.06
CA MET A 490 21.64 4.15 4.30
C MET A 490 22.31 5.48 3.95
N PRO A 491 21.84 6.63 4.47
CA PRO A 491 22.62 7.86 4.44
C PRO A 491 23.97 7.58 5.11
N GLY A 492 25.05 7.77 4.37
CA GLY A 492 26.40 7.61 4.89
C GLY A 492 26.60 8.51 6.11
N ASP A 493 27.35 7.99 7.08
CA ASP A 493 27.91 8.77 8.18
C ASP A 493 28.59 10.03 7.63
N HIS A 494 27.93 11.17 7.81
CA HIS A 494 28.60 12.46 7.76
C HIS A 494 29.23 12.69 9.13
N SER A 495 30.44 12.14 9.29
CA SER A 495 31.45 12.71 10.19
C SER A 495 31.78 14.14 9.81
#